data_AF-A0A662IJA1-F1
#
_entry.id   AF-A0A662IJA1-F1
#
_cell.length_a   1.000
_cell.length_b   1.000
_cell.length_c   1.000
_cell.angle_alpha   90.00
_cell.angle_beta   90.00
_cell.angle_gamma   90.00
#
_symmetry.space_group_name_H-M   'P 1'
#
loop_
_entity.id
_entity.type
_entity.pdbx_description
1 polymer ?
#
loop_
_entity_poly.entity_id
_entity_poly.type
_entity_poly.pdbx_seq_one_letter_code
_entity_poly.pdbx_strand_id
1 'polypeptide(L)' 'MVEIVEAVYEDGVLKPLEKPNLREGERVKVYIVKRSQGLSEVIRRISKEYEDVKEDPLDILLKGRR' A
#
# COMPACT_ATOMS: atom_id res chain seq x y z
N MET A 1 0.57 -6.25 -7.93
CA MET A 1 -0.70 -6.73 -7.33
C MET A 1 -0.90 -6.00 -6.02
N VAL A 2 -2.14 -5.68 -5.66
CA VAL A 2 -2.46 -5.15 -4.33
C VAL A 2 -2.92 -6.32 -3.48
N GLU A 3 -2.25 -6.55 -2.37
CA GLU A 3 -2.62 -7.53 -1.34
C GLU A 3 -3.04 -6.74 -0.10
N ILE A 4 -4.15 -7.13 0.52
CA ILE A 4 -4.54 -6.59 1.82
C ILE A 4 -3.93 -7.51 2.88
N VAL A 5 -3.03 -6.96 3.69
CA VAL A 5 -2.41 -7.69 4.81
C VAL A 5 -3.11 -7.28 6.10
N GLU A 6 -3.85 -8.20 6.71
CA GLU A 6 -4.42 -8.00 8.05
C GLU A 6 -3.36 -8.29 9.11
N ALA A 7 -3.32 -7.48 10.18
CA ALA A 7 -2.31 -7.58 11.21
C ALA A 7 -2.85 -7.17 12.58
N VAL A 8 -2.26 -7.75 13.64
CA VAL A 8 -2.49 -7.37 15.04
C VAL A 8 -1.29 -6.57 15.55
N TYR A 9 -1.53 -5.65 16.48
CA TYR A 9 -0.46 -4.92 17.15
C TYR A 9 -0.26 -5.46 18.57
N GLU A 10 0.84 -6.17 18.78
CA GLU A 10 1.16 -6.83 20.05
C GLU A 10 2.63 -6.62 20.38
N ASP A 11 2.93 -6.31 21.64
CA ASP A 11 4.29 -6.10 22.16
C ASP A 11 5.11 -5.06 21.37
N GLY A 12 4.43 -4.06 20.80
CA GLY A 12 5.08 -3.02 20.01
C GLY A 12 5.34 -3.40 18.54
N VAL A 13 4.82 -4.54 18.07
CA VAL A 13 5.07 -5.06 16.72
C VAL A 13 3.74 -5.28 15.98
N LEU A 14 3.68 -4.84 14.71
CA LEU A 14 2.61 -5.24 13.79
C LEU A 14 2.90 -6.65 13.26
N LYS A 15 2.10 -7.63 13.69
CA LYS A 15 2.20 -9.03 13.31
C LYS A 15 1.11 -9.36 12.29
N PRO A 16 1.45 -9.75 11.05
CA PRO A 16 0.47 -10.22 10.08
C PRO A 16 -0.31 -11.43 10.61
N LEU A 17 -1.61 -11.50 10.32
CA LEU A 17 -2.45 -12.67 10.60
C LEU A 17 -2.11 -13.86 9.69
N GLU A 18 -1.71 -13.55 8.45
CA GLU A 18 -1.26 -14.51 7.46
C GLU A 18 0.10 -14.09 6.90
N LYS A 19 0.84 -15.04 6.30
CA LYS A 19 2.14 -14.77 5.70
C LYS A 19 1.96 -13.90 4.43
N PRO A 20 2.45 -12.65 4.41
CA PRO A 20 2.34 -11.80 3.24
C PRO A 20 3.16 -12.36 2.08
N ASN A 21 2.69 -12.15 0.85
CA ASN A 21 3.43 -12.55 -0.36
C ASN A 21 4.54 -11.54 -0.71
N LEU A 22 5.52 -11.40 0.17
CA LEU A 22 6.67 -10.50 0.02
C LEU A 22 7.98 -11.28 -0.15
N ARG A 23 8.91 -10.73 -0.94
CA ARG A 23 10.26 -11.27 -1.06
C ARG A 23 11.10 -10.90 0.16
N GLU A 24 12.14 -11.67 0.43
CA GLU A 24 13.10 -11.34 1.48
C GLU A 24 13.76 -9.99 1.19
N GLY A 25 13.77 -9.09 2.18
CA GLY A 25 14.31 -7.73 2.05
C GLY A 25 13.38 -6.73 1.33
N GLU A 26 12.18 -7.15 0.90
CA GLU A 26 11.21 -6.25 0.26
C GLU A 26 10.72 -5.17 1.24
N ARG A 27 10.82 -3.90 0.85
CA ARG A 27 10.46 -2.75 1.69
C ARG A 27 9.04 -2.30 1.36
N VAL A 28 8.16 -2.31 2.36
CA VAL A 28 6.78 -1.82 2.24
C VAL A 28 6.56 -0.59 3.13
N LYS A 29 5.61 0.26 2.75
CA LYS A 29 5.14 1.40 3.56
C LYS A 29 3.83 1.02 4.25
N VAL A 30 3.73 1.26 5.56
CA VAL A 30 2.49 1.10 6.32
C VAL A 30 2.00 2.47 6.77
N TYR A 31 0.77 2.83 6.42
CA TYR A 31 0.12 4.06 6.86
C TYR A 31 -0.83 3.77 8.03
N ILE A 32 -0.53 4.27 9.23
CA ILE A 32 -1.36 4.08 10.42
C ILE A 32 -2.30 5.28 10.57
N VAL A 33 -3.61 5.06 10.38
CA VAL A 33 -4.64 6.11 10.46
C VAL A 33 -5.48 5.90 11.73
N LYS A 34 -5.28 6.76 12.75
CA LYS A 34 -5.97 6.63 14.05
C LYS A 34 -7.32 7.36 14.13
N ARG A 35 -7.67 8.21 13.15
CA ARG A 35 -8.92 9.01 13.08
C ARG A 35 -9.29 9.34 11.63
N SER A 36 -10.56 9.72 11.38
CA SER A 36 -11.07 10.10 10.05
C SER A 36 -10.27 11.23 9.36
N GLN A 37 -9.72 12.17 10.13
CA GLN A 37 -8.86 13.24 9.61
C GLN A 37 -7.54 12.73 9.00
N GLY A 38 -7.06 11.53 9.36
CA GLY A 38 -5.83 10.98 8.80
C GLY A 38 -6.00 10.37 7.41
N LEU A 39 -7.23 10.01 7.01
CA LEU A 39 -7.48 9.42 5.70
C LEU A 39 -7.20 10.41 4.56
N SER A 40 -7.65 11.67 4.70
CA SER A 40 -7.39 12.71 3.69
C SER A 40 -5.91 13.03 3.54
N GLU A 41 -5.12 12.93 4.63
CA GLU A 41 -3.67 13.07 4.55
C GLU A 41 -3.02 11.91 3.80
N VAL A 42 -3.43 10.67 4.07
CA VAL A 42 -2.94 9.50 3.35
C VAL A 42 -3.25 9.60 1.86
N ILE A 43 -4.49 9.94 1.50
CA ILE A 43 -4.90 10.12 0.09
C ILE A 43 -4.01 11.17 -0.58
N ARG A 44 -3.82 12.34 0.04
CA ARG A 44 -2.97 13.41 -0.50
C ARG A 44 -1.51 12.97 -0.69
N ARG A 45 -0.94 12.20 0.25
CA ARG A 45 0.43 11.67 0.12
C ARG A 45 0.54 10.68 -1.04
N ILE A 46 -0.43 9.78 -1.17
CA ILE A 46 -0.48 8.84 -2.28
C ILE A 46 -0.63 9.62 -3.59
N SER A 47 -1.59 10.54 -3.72
CA SER A 47 -1.76 11.32 -4.95
C SER A 47 -0.48 12.05 -5.38
N LYS A 48 0.29 12.60 -4.42
CA LYS A 48 1.57 13.25 -4.71
C LYS A 48 2.64 12.28 -5.22
N GLU A 49 2.69 11.06 -4.68
CA GLU A 49 3.65 10.03 -5.12
C GLU A 49 3.44 9.62 -6.58
N TYR A 50 2.22 9.77 -7.09
CA TYR A 50 1.84 9.44 -8.46
C TYR A 50 1.52 10.68 -9.32
N GLU A 51 1.89 11.89 -8.88
CA GLU A 51 1.55 13.15 -9.57
C GLU A 51 2.20 13.25 -10.96
N ASP A 52 3.41 12.71 -11.11
CA ASP A 52 4.17 12.72 -12.38
C ASP A 52 3.93 11.47 -13.26
N VAL A 53 2.94 10.65 -12.91
CA VAL A 53 2.61 9.44 -13.66
C VAL A 53 1.81 9.84 -14.90
N LYS A 54 2.50 9.83 -16.05
CA LYS A 54 1.95 10.29 -17.35
C LYS A 54 0.99 9.30 -18.02
N GLU A 55 1.10 8.03 -17.68
CA GLU A 55 0.26 6.95 -18.21
C GLU A 55 -0.48 6.31 -17.05
N ASP A 56 -1.79 6.12 -17.21
CA ASP A 56 -2.60 5.44 -16.19
C ASP A 56 -1.97 4.05 -15.90
N PRO A 57 -1.51 3.80 -14.66
CA PRO A 57 -0.91 2.51 -14.29
C PRO A 57 -1.82 1.33 -14.60
N LEU A 58 -3.14 1.51 -14.54
CA LEU A 58 -4.13 0.48 -14.87
C LEU A 58 -4.10 0.16 -16.37
N ASP A 59 -3.98 1.16 -17.24
CA ASP A 59 -3.91 0.98 -18.69
C ASP A 59 -2.64 0.22 -19.11
N ILE A 60 -1.50 0.49 -18.48
CA ILE A 60 -0.24 -0.23 -18.72
C ILE A 60 -0.42 -1.72 -18.38
N LEU A 61 -1.01 -2.02 -17.22
CA LEU A 61 -1.22 -3.38 -16.76
C LEU A 61 -2.20 -4.16 -17.66
N LEU A 62 -3.20 -3.50 -18.22
CA LEU A 62 -4.18 -4.12 -19.13
C LEU A 62 -3.61 -4.40 -20.52
N LYS A 63 -2.71 -3.55 -21.03
CA LYS A 63 -2.08 -3.73 -22.35
C LYS A 63 -1.09 -4.90 -22.39
N GLY A 64 -0.39 -5.19 -21.29
CA GLY A 64 0.59 -6.28 -21.21
C GLY A 64 0.00 -7.69 -21.10
N ARG A 65 -1.34 -7.84 -21.07
CA ARG A 65 -2.05 -9.13 -21.00
C ARG A 65 -2.47 -9.70 -22.37
N ARG A 66 -2.01 -9.09 -23.48
CA ARG A 66 -2.29 -9.54 -24.84
C ARG A 66 -1.12 -10.30 -25.44
#